data_AF-A0A3D3V9L0-F1
#
_entry.id   AF-A0A3D3V9L0-F1
#
_cell.length_a   1.000
_cell.length_b   1.000
_cell.length_c   1.000
_cell.angle_alpha   90.00
_cell.angle_beta   90.00
_cell.angle_gamma   90.00
#
_symmetry.space_group_name_H-M   'P 1'
#
loop_
_entity.id
_entity.type
_entity.pdbx_description
1 polymer ?
#
loop_
_entity_poly.entity_id
_entity_poly.type
_entity_poly.pdbx_seq_one_letter_code
_entity_poly.pdbx_strand_id
1 'polypeptide(L)' 'MEYVSTRGGALPLPFEDVLLGGLARDGGLFVPATWPTVSAGEIRA' A
#
# COMPACT_ATOMS: atom_id res chain seq x y z
N MET A 1 0.55 -8.12 -3.13
CA MET A 1 -0.16 -6.85 -2.85
C MET A 1 0.72 -5.73 -3.35
N GLU A 2 0.15 -4.80 -4.11
CA GLU A 2 0.87 -3.66 -4.69
C GLU A 2 0.62 -2.39 -3.88
N TYR A 3 1.62 -1.51 -3.83
CA TYR A 3 1.59 -0.24 -3.13
C TYR A 3 1.89 0.91 -4.10
N VAL A 4 1.12 1.99 -3.97
CA VAL A 4 1.20 3.19 -4.80
C VAL A 4 1.50 4.42 -3.96
N SER A 5 2.10 5.44 -4.56
CA SER A 5 2.26 6.75 -3.90
C SER A 5 0.92 7.50 -3.88
N THR A 6 0.60 8.14 -2.76
CA THR A 6 -0.54 9.07 -2.65
C THR A 6 -0.49 10.26 -3.63
N ARG A 7 0.68 10.51 -4.26
CA ARG A 7 0.86 11.57 -5.27
C ARG A 7 0.88 11.05 -6.71
N GLY A 8 0.68 9.75 -6.91
CA GLY A 8 0.54 9.13 -8.24
C GLY A 8 1.84 9.00 -9.04
N GLY A 9 3.00 9.39 -8.51
CA GLY A 9 4.28 9.39 -9.22
C GLY A 9 5.11 8.11 -9.08
N ALA A 10 4.67 7.15 -8.26
CA ALA A 10 5.35 5.85 -8.12
C ALA A 10 4.59 4.77 -8.89
N LEU A 11 5.33 4.00 -9.72
CA LEU A 11 4.84 2.72 -10.24
C LEU A 11 4.46 1.81 -9.05
N PRO A 12 3.45 0.95 -9.19
CA PRO A 12 3.10 0.02 -8.13
C PRO A 12 4.29 -0.85 -7.73
N LEU A 13 4.59 -0.94 -6.43
CA LEU A 13 5.69 -1.73 -5.88
C LEU A 13 5.17 -2.81 -4.93
N PRO A 14 5.85 -3.96 -4.79
CA PRO A 14 5.52 -4.94 -3.77
C PRO A 14 5.81 -4.40 -2.36
N PHE A 15 5.17 -4.97 -1.34
CA PHE A 15 5.31 -4.53 0.05
C PHE A 15 6.77 -4.52 0.55
N GLU A 16 7.53 -5.55 0.20
CA GLU A 16 8.93 -5.70 0.60
C GLU A 16 9.83 -4.54 0.15
N ASP A 17 9.54 -3.97 -1.02
CA ASP A 17 10.29 -2.84 -1.58
C ASP A 17 9.96 -1.51 -0.90
N VAL A 18 8.75 -1.39 -0.32
CA VAL A 18 8.29 -0.15 0.33
C VAL A 18 8.48 -0.16 1.84
N LEU A 19 8.60 -1.33 2.46
CA LEU A 19 8.69 -1.51 3.92
C LEU A 19 9.81 -0.68 4.56
N LEU A 20 10.96 -0.61 3.90
CA LEU A 20 12.14 0.14 4.37
C LEU A 20 12.36 1.45 3.62
N GLY A 21 11.52 1.77 2.63
CA GLY A 21 11.67 2.95 1.76
C GLY A 21 11.25 4.27 2.41
N GLY A 22 10.40 4.22 3.44
CA GLY A 22 9.85 5.42 4.08
C GLY A 22 8.90 6.19 3.14
N LEU A 23 9.38 7.31 2.58
CA LEU A 23 8.61 8.10 1.61
C LEU A 23 8.78 7.56 0.19
N ALA A 24 7.74 7.69 -0.63
CA ALA A 24 7.84 7.45 -2.06
C ALA A 24 8.78 8.48 -2.72
N ARG A 25 9.27 8.15 -3.94
CA ARG A 25 10.23 9.00 -4.67
C ARG A 25 9.72 10.41 -4.97
N ASP A 26 8.40 10.57 -5.05
CA ASP A 26 7.71 11.87 -5.25
C ASP A 26 7.35 12.59 -3.93
N GLY A 27 7.87 12.08 -2.80
CA GLY A 27 7.60 12.58 -1.46
C GLY A 27 6.20 12.26 -0.93
N GLY A 28 5.44 11.39 -1.61
CA GLY A 28 4.17 10.85 -1.11
C GLY A 28 4.36 9.69 -0.13
N LEU A 29 3.25 9.17 0.37
CA LEU A 29 3.22 7.97 1.22
C LEU A 29 2.83 6.75 0.38
N PHE A 30 3.41 5.59 0.68
CA PHE A 30 2.96 4.34 0.08
C PHE A 30 1.67 3.85 0.76
N VAL A 31 0.66 3.53 -0.04
CA VAL A 31 -0.62 2.95 0.38
C VAL A 31 -0.95 1.75 -0.51
N PRO A 32 -1.71 0.74 -0.04
CA PRO A 32 -2.09 -0.38 -0.90
C PRO A 32 -2.94 0.12 -2.08
N ALA A 33 -2.67 -0.40 -3.28
CA ALA A 33 -3.44 -0.07 -4.48
C ALA A 33 -4.93 -0.45 -4.34
N THR A 34 -5.21 -1.51 -3.59
CA THR A 34 -6.56 -1.98 -3.24
C THR A 34 -6.59 -2.37 -1.78
N TRP A 35 -7.61 -1.92 -1.05
CA TRP A 35 -7.82 -2.33 0.33
C TRP A 35 -8.31 -3.79 0.40
N PRO A 36 -7.74 -4.62 1.28
CA PRO A 36 -8.31 -5.93 1.54
C PRO A 36 -9.69 -5.78 2.18
N THR A 37 -10.65 -6.57 1.71
CA THR A 37 -11.98 -6.65 2.33
C THR A 37 -11.94 -7.75 3.39
N VAL A 38 -12.43 -7.43 4.58
CA VAL A 38 -12.65 -8.40 5.65
C VAL A 38 -14.15 -8.60 5.81
N SER A 39 -14.61 -9.84 5.71
CA SER A 39 -16.02 -10.21 5.86
C SER A 39 -16.47 -10.15 7.32
N ALA A 40 -17.78 -10.03 7.53
CA ALA A 40 -18.34 -10.02 8.88
C ALA A 40 -18.05 -11.32 9.67
N GLY A 41 -17.86 -12.45 8.99
CA GLY A 41 -17.48 -13.72 9.62
C GLY A 41 -16.05 -13.73 10.13
N GLU A 42 -15.12 -13.16 9.35
CA GLU A 42 -13.69 -13.03 9.72
C GLU A 42 -13.48 -12.07 10.89
N ILE A 43 -14.36 -11.07 11.08
CA ILE A 43 -14.27 -10.09 12.18
C ILE A 43 -14.72 -10.67 13.53
N ARG A 44 -15.63 -11.65 13.55
CA ARG A 44 -16.29 -12.15 14.80
C ARG A 44 -15.54 -13.30 15.50
N ALA A 45 -14.22 -13.18 15.64
CA ALA A 45 -13.38 -14.17 16.34
C ALA A 45 -13.72 -14.31 17.84
#